data_AF-A0A8H9Y8P2-F1
#
_entry.id   AF-A0A8H9Y8P2-F1
#
_cell.length_a   1.000
_cell.length_b   1.000
_cell.length_c   1.000
_cell.angle_alpha   90.00
_cell.angle_beta   90.00
_cell.angle_gamma   90.00
#
_symmetry.space_group_name_H-M   'P 1'
#
loop_
_entity.id
_entity.type
_entity.pdbx_description
1 polymer ?
#
loop_
_entity_poly.entity_id
_entity_poly.type
_entity_poly.pdbx_seq_one_letter_code
_entity_poly.pdbx_strand_id
1 'polypeptide(L)'
;MGLNEATEATEKVLKVSPDHGHPSSLWGTPPRSDAAADRPYVTPEDFNLSRSLTQKIYSWTQYFQDMFITEVVGPDDVPDRFDYPPLWEDGADSFEWHRQGNEIVAALREELPEYTVIPAFDGYVYSFNETRRRQGLPRFVPGPRGR
;
A
#
# COMPACT_ATOMS: atom_id res chain seq x y z
N MET A 1 41.96 -0.19 -20.60
CA MET A 1 40.80 0.60 -20.16
C MET A 1 39.55 -0.06 -20.69
N GLY A 2 38.77 -0.64 -19.80
CA GLY A 2 37.48 -1.26 -20.08
C GLY A 2 36.79 -1.38 -18.74
N LEU A 3 36.30 -0.25 -18.24
CA LEU A 3 35.50 -0.24 -17.03
C LEU A 3 34.18 -0.90 -17.42
N ASN A 4 33.95 -2.11 -16.93
CA ASN A 4 32.63 -2.70 -16.90
C ASN A 4 31.75 -1.74 -16.10
N GLU A 5 30.87 -1.03 -16.78
CA GLU A 5 29.67 -0.47 -16.18
C GLU A 5 28.83 -1.66 -15.74
N ALA A 6 29.08 -2.13 -14.51
CA ALA A 6 28.09 -2.89 -13.79
C ALA A 6 26.93 -1.93 -13.56
N THR A 7 25.95 -1.96 -14.46
CA THR A 7 24.65 -1.37 -14.21
C THR A 7 24.15 -2.02 -12.92
N GLU A 8 24.25 -1.31 -11.80
CA GLU A 8 23.47 -1.65 -10.62
C GLU A 8 22.02 -1.66 -11.09
N ALA A 9 21.49 -2.85 -11.35
CA ALA A 9 20.07 -3.04 -11.62
C ALA A 9 19.37 -2.58 -10.34
N THR A 10 18.97 -1.32 -10.33
CA THR A 10 18.16 -0.74 -9.28
C THR A 10 16.91 -1.61 -9.20
N GLU A 11 16.73 -2.25 -8.06
CA GLU A 11 15.60 -3.15 -7.84
C GLU A 11 14.31 -2.39 -8.17
N LYS A 12 13.55 -2.90 -9.15
CA LYS A 12 12.30 -2.27 -9.57
C LYS A 12 11.27 -2.54 -8.49
N VAL A 13 11.07 -1.58 -7.60
CA VAL A 13 10.08 -1.70 -6.52
C VAL A 13 8.76 -1.08 -6.93
N LEU A 14 7.66 -1.80 -6.72
CA LEU A 14 6.30 -1.31 -6.84
C LEU A 14 5.58 -1.49 -5.51
N LYS A 15 5.27 -0.39 -4.83
CA LYS A 15 4.48 -0.39 -3.59
C LYS A 15 3.00 -0.18 -3.93
N VAL A 16 2.15 -1.02 -3.35
CA VAL A 16 0.69 -0.90 -3.41
C VAL A 16 0.21 -0.30 -2.09
N SER A 17 -0.15 0.98 -2.10
CA SER A 17 -0.49 1.77 -0.92
C SER A 17 -1.55 2.80 -1.30
N PRO A 18 -2.79 2.67 -0.79
CA PRO A 18 -3.75 3.76 -0.89
C PRO A 18 -3.21 5.02 -0.23
N ASP A 19 -3.63 6.15 -0.78
CA ASP A 19 -3.41 7.47 -0.21
C ASP A 19 -4.55 8.36 -0.68
N HIS A 20 -5.03 9.27 0.16
CA HIS A 20 -6.15 10.13 -0.20
C HIS A 20 -5.77 11.02 -1.39
N GLY A 21 -6.59 11.00 -2.44
CA GLY A 21 -6.32 11.74 -3.67
C GLY A 21 -5.32 11.10 -4.64
N HIS A 22 -4.71 9.95 -4.29
CA HIS A 22 -3.91 9.19 -5.25
C HIS A 22 -4.80 8.27 -6.10
N PRO A 23 -4.80 8.37 -7.45
CA PRO A 23 -5.84 7.77 -8.28
C PRO A 23 -5.71 6.25 -8.46
N SER A 24 -4.56 5.66 -8.18
CA SER A 24 -4.27 4.24 -8.48
C SER A 24 -3.70 3.44 -7.32
N SER A 25 -3.42 4.09 -6.18
CA SER A 25 -2.67 3.48 -5.06
C SER A 25 -1.32 2.81 -5.44
N LEU A 26 -0.77 3.07 -6.63
CA LEU A 26 0.50 2.50 -7.09
C LEU A 26 1.63 3.50 -6.91
N TRP A 27 2.73 3.06 -6.31
CA TRP A 27 3.91 3.88 -6.08
C TRP A 27 5.15 3.14 -6.57
N GLY A 28 5.79 3.66 -7.61
CA GLY A 28 6.99 3.07 -8.18
C GLY A 28 7.37 3.75 -9.47
N THR A 29 8.47 3.30 -10.07
CA THR A 29 8.93 3.83 -11.35
C THR A 29 8.40 2.94 -12.48
N PRO A 30 7.60 3.48 -13.42
CA PRO A 30 7.11 2.70 -14.55
C PRO A 30 8.26 2.30 -15.48
N PRO A 31 8.09 1.26 -16.31
CA PRO A 31 9.14 0.77 -17.21
C PRO A 31 9.60 1.81 -18.24
N ARG A 32 8.75 2.80 -18.56
CA ARG A 32 9.07 3.92 -19.45
C ARG A 32 9.02 5.23 -18.67
N SER A 33 10.16 5.92 -18.60
CA SER A 33 10.36 7.16 -17.83
C SER A 33 9.46 8.31 -18.30
N ASP A 34 9.01 8.29 -19.55
CA ASP A 34 8.36 9.44 -20.19
C ASP A 34 6.88 9.55 -19.81
N ALA A 35 6.29 8.47 -19.26
CA ALA A 35 4.86 8.37 -19.00
C ALA A 35 4.40 9.23 -17.80
N ALA A 36 5.30 9.56 -16.89
CA ALA A 36 5.00 10.32 -15.67
C ALA A 36 5.45 11.80 -15.73
N ALA A 37 6.00 12.28 -16.85
CA ALA A 37 6.67 13.59 -16.91
C ALA A 37 5.75 14.78 -16.54
N ASP A 38 4.44 14.65 -16.74
CA ASP A 38 3.46 15.73 -16.55
C ASP A 38 2.58 15.58 -15.30
N ARG A 39 2.76 14.53 -14.49
CA ARG A 39 1.90 14.25 -13.31
C ARG A 39 2.70 13.75 -12.10
N PRO A 40 2.31 14.11 -10.86
CA PRO A 40 3.01 13.68 -9.65
C PRO A 40 2.72 12.23 -9.23
N TYR A 41 1.99 11.47 -10.04
CA TYR A 41 1.53 10.11 -9.74
C TYR A 41 1.66 9.21 -10.97
N VAL A 42 1.64 7.90 -10.74
CA VAL A 42 1.64 6.88 -11.79
C VAL A 42 0.28 6.18 -11.88
N THR A 43 -0.04 5.62 -13.03
CA THR A 43 -1.28 4.85 -13.24
C THR A 43 -0.99 3.44 -13.73
N PRO A 44 -1.95 2.50 -13.62
CA PRO A 44 -1.78 1.14 -14.13
C PRO A 44 -1.32 1.07 -15.59
N GLU A 45 -1.75 2.03 -16.43
CA GLU A 45 -1.36 2.14 -17.83
C GLU A 45 0.14 2.43 -18.01
N ASP A 46 0.77 3.17 -17.08
CA ASP A 46 2.22 3.45 -17.15
C ASP A 46 3.05 2.17 -17.02
N PHE A 47 2.48 1.14 -16.38
CA PHE A 47 3.08 -0.18 -16.22
C PHE A 47 2.62 -1.17 -17.30
N ASN A 48 1.81 -0.73 -18.28
CA ASN A 48 1.27 -1.56 -19.35
C ASN A 48 0.49 -2.79 -18.82
N LEU A 49 -0.23 -2.62 -17.72
CA LEU A 49 -1.03 -3.67 -17.09
C LEU A 49 -2.25 -4.04 -17.94
N SER A 50 -2.75 -5.25 -17.74
CA SER A 50 -3.99 -5.73 -18.36
C SER A 50 -5.17 -4.83 -17.99
N ARG A 51 -6.15 -4.73 -18.90
CA ARG A 51 -7.36 -3.94 -18.68
C ARG A 51 -8.13 -4.41 -17.44
N SER A 52 -8.18 -5.72 -17.21
CA SER A 52 -8.83 -6.33 -16.05
C SER A 52 -8.16 -5.91 -14.74
N LEU A 53 -6.83 -5.99 -14.68
CA LEU A 53 -6.09 -5.59 -13.48
C LEU A 53 -6.18 -4.09 -13.24
N THR A 54 -6.09 -3.29 -14.31
CA THR A 54 -6.27 -1.84 -14.27
C THR A 54 -7.62 -1.45 -13.67
N GLN A 55 -8.71 -2.03 -14.17
CA GLN A 55 -10.05 -1.75 -13.65
C GLN A 55 -10.22 -2.18 -12.20
N LYS A 56 -9.61 -3.31 -11.82
CA LYS A 56 -9.64 -3.81 -10.44
C LYS A 56 -8.90 -2.85 -9.49
N ILE A 57 -7.71 -2.38 -9.86
CA ILE A 57 -6.94 -1.40 -9.09
C ILE A 57 -7.74 -0.13 -8.90
N TYR A 58 -8.31 0.44 -9.97
CA TYR A 58 -9.12 1.64 -9.85
C TYR A 58 -10.34 1.46 -8.95
N SER A 59 -11.06 0.36 -9.09
CA SER A 59 -12.25 0.08 -8.25
C SER A 59 -11.86 -0.09 -6.79
N TRP A 60 -10.74 -0.78 -6.52
CA TRP A 60 -10.20 -0.99 -5.19
C TRP A 60 -9.71 0.31 -4.53
N THR A 61 -9.03 1.16 -5.31
CA THR A 61 -8.62 2.50 -4.85
C THR A 61 -9.84 3.38 -4.60
N GLN A 62 -10.81 3.42 -5.51
CA GLN A 62 -12.01 4.24 -5.35
C GLN A 62 -12.82 3.83 -4.12
N TYR A 63 -13.01 2.53 -3.89
CA TYR A 63 -13.71 2.04 -2.70
C TYR A 63 -13.01 2.50 -1.40
N PHE A 64 -11.68 2.52 -1.37
CA PHE A 64 -10.94 3.10 -0.25
C PHE A 64 -11.22 4.60 -0.10
N GLN A 65 -11.17 5.37 -1.19
CA GLN A 65 -11.46 6.81 -1.13
C GLN A 65 -12.86 7.12 -0.60
N ASP A 66 -13.84 6.30 -0.94
CA ASP A 66 -15.23 6.52 -0.58
C ASP A 66 -15.56 6.05 0.84
N MET A 67 -14.91 4.97 1.31
CA MET A 67 -15.32 4.27 2.54
C MET A 67 -14.32 4.39 3.69
N PHE A 68 -13.07 4.78 3.45
CA PHE A 68 -12.09 4.92 4.52
C PHE A 68 -12.19 6.29 5.19
N ILE A 69 -12.26 6.31 6.53
CA ILE A 69 -12.40 7.55 7.30
C ILE A 69 -11.04 8.02 7.80
N THR A 70 -10.35 7.19 8.60
CA THR A 70 -9.07 7.57 9.19
C THR A 70 -8.33 6.36 9.76
N GLU A 71 -7.00 6.46 9.76
CA GLU A 71 -6.16 5.63 10.62
C GLU A 71 -6.46 6.03 12.07
N VAL A 72 -6.78 5.07 12.94
CA VAL A 72 -6.95 5.36 14.36
C VAL A 72 -5.71 4.95 15.12
N VAL A 73 -5.02 5.96 15.64
CA VAL A 73 -4.22 5.80 16.85
C VAL A 73 -5.09 6.38 17.97
N GLY A 74 -5.49 5.54 18.93
CA GLY A 74 -6.37 5.98 20.03
C GLY A 74 -5.79 7.17 20.81
N PRO A 75 -6.58 7.77 21.72
CA PRO A 75 -6.19 8.94 22.47
C PRO A 75 -4.84 8.77 23.18
N ASP A 76 -4.08 9.86 23.27
CA ASP A 76 -2.74 9.86 23.84
C ASP A 76 -2.69 9.33 25.28
N ASP A 77 -3.76 9.47 26.04
CA ASP A 77 -3.94 9.05 27.42
C ASP A 77 -4.45 7.60 27.57
N VAL A 78 -4.70 6.91 26.47
CA VAL A 78 -5.19 5.53 26.45
C VAL A 78 -4.03 4.53 26.28
N PRO A 79 -3.80 3.61 27.25
CA PRO A 79 -2.66 2.69 27.22
C PRO A 79 -2.61 1.74 26.01
N ASP A 80 -3.75 1.38 25.45
CA ASP A 80 -3.94 0.46 24.31
C ASP A 80 -4.29 1.19 23.02
N ARG A 81 -3.97 2.49 22.92
CA ARG A 81 -4.21 3.31 21.72
C ARG A 81 -3.69 2.72 20.40
N PHE A 82 -2.67 1.87 20.47
CA PHE A 82 -2.07 1.19 19.31
C PHE A 82 -2.78 -0.11 18.91
N ASP A 83 -3.77 -0.54 19.69
CA ASP A 83 -4.61 -1.72 19.42
C ASP A 83 -5.95 -1.33 18.78
N TYR A 84 -6.28 -0.04 18.70
CA TYR A 84 -7.49 0.44 18.01
C TYR A 84 -7.37 0.19 16.50
N PRO A 85 -8.39 -0.41 15.87
CA PRO A 85 -8.40 -0.61 14.43
C PRO A 85 -8.70 0.71 13.69
N PRO A 86 -8.28 0.84 12.43
CA PRO A 86 -8.70 1.93 11.55
C PRO A 86 -10.21 2.00 11.37
N LEU A 87 -10.71 3.20 11.04
CA LEU A 87 -12.14 3.44 10.86
C LEU A 87 -12.52 3.52 9.39
N TRP A 88 -13.63 2.87 9.09
CA TRP A 88 -14.31 2.87 7.81
C TRP A 88 -15.77 3.29 8.02
N GLU A 89 -16.41 3.76 6.96
CA GLU A 89 -17.83 4.08 6.91
C GLU A 89 -18.71 2.88 7.27
N ASP A 90 -19.90 3.16 7.79
CA ASP A 90 -20.86 2.12 8.15
C ASP A 90 -21.24 1.28 6.91
N GLY A 91 -21.13 -0.04 7.04
CA GLY A 91 -21.39 -0.98 5.95
C GLY A 91 -20.18 -1.26 5.05
N ALA A 92 -19.03 -0.62 5.29
CA ALA A 92 -17.78 -1.00 4.63
C ALA A 92 -17.34 -2.42 5.02
N ASP A 93 -17.01 -3.24 4.04
CA ASP A 93 -16.27 -4.49 4.26
C ASP A 93 -14.77 -4.29 4.03
N SER A 94 -14.07 -3.86 5.09
CA SER A 94 -12.62 -3.62 5.05
C SER A 94 -11.81 -4.90 4.84
N PHE A 95 -12.29 -6.05 5.32
CA PHE A 95 -11.61 -7.34 5.15
C PHE A 95 -11.74 -7.86 3.71
N GLU A 96 -12.91 -7.71 3.09
CA GLU A 96 -13.09 -7.98 1.67
C GLU A 96 -12.17 -7.09 0.83
N TRP A 97 -12.13 -5.79 1.12
CA TRP A 97 -11.22 -4.86 0.46
C TRP A 97 -9.74 -5.27 0.62
N HIS A 98 -9.34 -5.72 1.81
CA HIS A 98 -7.99 -6.24 2.06
C HIS A 98 -7.69 -7.50 1.25
N ARG A 99 -8.64 -8.43 1.15
CA ARG A 99 -8.49 -9.64 0.32
C ARG A 99 -8.30 -9.26 -1.15
N GLN A 100 -9.10 -8.33 -1.67
CA GLN A 100 -8.95 -7.83 -3.04
C GLN A 100 -7.59 -7.17 -3.28
N GLY A 101 -7.06 -6.43 -2.30
CA GLY A 101 -5.70 -5.88 -2.35
C GLY A 101 -4.63 -6.96 -2.49
N ASN A 102 -4.76 -8.08 -1.78
CA ASN A 102 -3.85 -9.21 -1.93
C ASN A 102 -3.95 -9.89 -3.30
N GLU A 103 -5.16 -10.01 -3.85
CA GLU A 103 -5.37 -10.52 -5.21
C GLU A 103 -4.75 -9.60 -6.27
N ILE A 104 -4.84 -8.27 -6.08
CA ILE A 104 -4.14 -7.29 -6.93
C ILE A 104 -2.63 -7.49 -6.85
N VAL A 105 -2.07 -7.65 -5.65
CA VAL A 105 -0.63 -7.87 -5.46
C VAL A 105 -0.17 -9.16 -6.13
N ALA A 106 -0.95 -10.24 -6.05
CA ALA A 106 -0.64 -11.48 -6.75
C ALA A 106 -0.62 -11.27 -8.28
N ALA A 107 -1.65 -10.63 -8.84
CA ALA A 107 -1.71 -10.34 -10.27
C ALA A 107 -0.59 -9.40 -10.75
N LEU A 108 -0.22 -8.39 -9.95
CA LEU A 108 0.91 -7.51 -10.26
C LEU A 108 2.22 -8.28 -10.34
N ARG A 109 2.46 -9.26 -9.46
CA ARG A 109 3.66 -10.11 -9.51
C ARG A 109 3.70 -11.02 -10.74
N GLU A 110 2.54 -11.41 -11.25
CA GLU A 110 2.43 -12.20 -12.48
C GLU A 110 2.67 -11.35 -13.74
N GLU A 111 2.09 -10.15 -13.80
CA GLU A 111 2.19 -9.26 -14.96
C GLU A 111 3.51 -8.46 -14.99
N LEU A 112 4.14 -8.23 -13.84
CA LEU A 112 5.40 -7.49 -13.68
C LEU A 112 6.44 -8.35 -12.94
N PRO A 113 6.92 -9.45 -13.54
CA PRO A 113 7.82 -10.40 -12.86
C PRO A 113 9.18 -9.80 -12.50
N GLU A 114 9.59 -8.70 -13.15
CA GLU A 114 10.82 -7.99 -12.81
C GLU A 114 10.67 -7.00 -11.64
N TYR A 115 9.45 -6.81 -11.11
CA TYR A 115 9.18 -5.91 -9.98
C TYR A 115 9.07 -6.65 -8.65
N THR A 116 9.71 -6.11 -7.63
CA THR A 116 9.42 -6.46 -6.23
C THR A 116 8.17 -5.71 -5.79
N VAL A 117 7.03 -6.43 -5.72
CA VAL A 117 5.74 -5.86 -5.32
C VAL A 117 5.56 -5.91 -3.80
N ILE A 118 5.44 -4.74 -3.18
CA ILE A 118 5.30 -4.54 -1.74
C ILE A 118 3.84 -4.20 -1.40
N PRO A 119 3.10 -5.10 -0.72
CA PRO A 119 1.80 -4.74 -0.14
C PRO A 119 2.01 -3.79 1.04
N ALA A 120 1.39 -2.62 1.00
CA ALA A 120 1.50 -1.60 2.04
C ALA A 120 0.12 -1.02 2.39
N PHE A 121 -0.83 -1.91 2.64
CA PHE A 121 -2.22 -1.55 2.96
C PHE A 121 -2.78 -2.27 4.18
N ASP A 122 -1.99 -3.11 4.86
CA ASP A 122 -2.42 -3.82 6.09
C ASP A 122 -2.86 -2.86 7.19
N GLY A 123 -2.18 -1.72 7.31
CA GLY A 123 -2.48 -0.69 8.30
C GLY A 123 -3.83 0.01 8.12
N TYR A 124 -4.54 -0.25 7.02
CA TYR A 124 -5.91 0.25 6.80
C TYR A 124 -6.98 -0.73 7.31
N VAL A 125 -6.61 -1.93 7.75
CA VAL A 125 -7.54 -2.93 8.31
C VAL A 125 -7.15 -3.35 9.72
N TYR A 126 -5.86 -3.51 9.96
CA TYR A 126 -5.34 -3.97 11.24
C TYR A 126 -4.81 -2.80 12.05
N SER A 127 -4.98 -2.85 13.37
CA SER A 127 -4.33 -1.90 14.27
C SER A 127 -2.80 -1.98 14.15
N PHE A 128 -2.11 -0.97 14.67
CA PHE A 128 -0.65 -0.94 14.66
C PHE A 128 -0.04 -2.19 15.32
N ASN A 129 -0.55 -2.57 16.49
CA ASN A 129 -0.07 -3.75 17.21
C ASN A 129 -0.45 -5.07 16.53
N GLU A 130 -1.61 -5.14 15.88
CA GLU A 130 -2.02 -6.30 15.09
C GLU A 130 -1.11 -6.48 13.86
N THR A 131 -0.83 -5.39 13.15
CA THR A 131 0.12 -5.36 12.01
C THR A 131 1.50 -5.85 12.44
N ARG A 132 2.03 -5.35 13.56
CA ARG A 132 3.30 -5.81 14.14
C ARG A 132 3.30 -7.29 14.46
N ARG A 133 2.23 -7.79 15.10
CA ARG A 133 2.11 -9.22 15.43
C ARG A 133 2.16 -10.08 14.18
N ARG A 134 1.48 -9.67 13.09
CA ARG A 134 1.49 -10.37 11.80
C ARG A 134 2.87 -10.39 11.14
N GLN A 135 3.70 -9.38 11.43
CA GLN A 135 5.11 -9.31 11.03
C GLN A 135 6.07 -10.05 11.97
N GLY A 136 5.56 -10.74 13.01
CA GLY A 136 6.38 -11.42 14.00
C GLY A 136 7.09 -10.48 14.98
N LEU A 137 6.68 -9.20 15.03
CA LEU A 137 7.23 -8.20 15.92
C LEU A 137 6.49 -8.20 17.27
N PRO A 138 7.18 -7.90 18.38
CA PRO A 138 6.52 -7.78 19.67
C PRO A 138 5.52 -6.63 19.68
N ARG A 139 4.46 -6.79 20.47
CA ARG A 139 3.47 -5.73 20.74
C ARG A 139 4.20 -4.47 21.20
N PHE A 140 3.87 -3.35 20.59
CA PHE A 140 4.36 -2.06 21.06
C PHE A 140 3.60 -1.68 22.34
N VAL A 141 4.37 -1.39 23.38
CA VAL A 141 3.86 -0.84 24.63
C VAL A 141 4.62 0.46 24.82
N PRO A 142 3.95 1.63 24.79
CA PRO A 142 4.62 2.89 25.04
C PRO A 142 5.26 2.87 26.44
N GLY A 143 6.50 3.33 26.54
CA GLY A 143 7.19 3.46 27.83
C GLY A 143 6.46 4.41 28.78
N PRO A 144 6.69 4.31 30.10
CA PRO A 144 6.09 5.24 31.06
C PRO A 144 6.47 6.67 30.66
N ARG A 145 5.45 7.51 30.41
CA ARG A 145 5.67 8.95 30.27
C ARG A 145 6.28 9.43 31.57
N GLY A 146 7.55 9.85 31.52
CA GLY A 146 8.21 10.47 32.67
C GLY A 146 7.34 11.61 33.18
N ARG A 147 7.00 11.55 34.47
CA ARG A 147 6.35 12.66 35.19
C ARG A 147 7.29 13.85 35.29
#